data_AF-A0A354UTK9-F1
#
_entry.id   AF-A0A354UTK9-F1
#
_cell.length_a   1.000
_cell.length_b   1.000
_cell.length_c   1.000
_cell.angle_alpha   90.00
_cell.angle_beta   90.00
_cell.angle_gamma   90.00
#
_symmetry.space_group_name_H-M   'P 1'
#
loop_
_entity.id
_entity.type
_entity.pdbx_description
1 polymer ?
#
loop_
_entity_poly.entity_id
_entity_poly.type
_entity_poly.pdbx_seq_one_letter_code
_entity_poly.pdbx_strand_id
1 'polypeptide(L)'
;MLLSRYTAEQALEEAGLSNPGPWISHSRYVALACRNIAARCPRLDADEAYIYGILHDIGRRAGVTSERHLLDGYRYCMARGWTKAAQICISHAFMVKTIDSSIGVFDMPPEDKEFMGSFIDRAVYDDYDLLVQLCDALALPSGFCLLEKRFVDVA
;
A
#
# COMPACT_ATOMS: atom_id res chain seq x y z
N MET A 1 12.37 -13.58 7.38
CA MET A 1 12.54 -14.05 5.99
C MET A 1 12.93 -12.85 5.14
N LEU A 2 13.91 -12.98 4.25
CA LEU A 2 14.32 -11.87 3.39
C LEU A 2 13.16 -11.50 2.46
N LEU A 3 12.90 -10.20 2.28
CA LEU A 3 11.87 -9.72 1.38
C LEU A 3 12.27 -9.99 -0.08
N SER A 4 11.43 -10.76 -0.77
CA SER A 4 11.53 -11.11 -2.19
C SER A 4 10.12 -11.17 -2.80
N ARG A 5 10.04 -11.23 -4.13
CA ARG A 5 8.76 -11.42 -4.83
C ARG A 5 8.01 -12.65 -4.34
N TYR A 6 8.70 -13.78 -4.15
CA TYR A 6 8.10 -15.01 -3.65
C TYR A 6 7.48 -14.82 -2.27
N THR A 7 8.23 -14.24 -1.33
CA THR A 7 7.73 -14.02 0.04
C THR A 7 6.61 -12.99 0.11
N ALA A 8 6.60 -12.00 -0.79
CA ALA A 8 5.54 -11.00 -0.87
C ALA A 8 4.22 -11.61 -1.38
N GLU A 9 4.29 -12.44 -2.43
CA GLU A 9 3.12 -13.19 -2.93
C GLU A 9 2.58 -14.15 -1.89
N GLN A 10 3.46 -14.91 -1.22
CA GLN A 10 3.01 -15.79 -0.13
C GLN A 10 2.33 -15.01 0.99
N ALA A 11 2.89 -13.86 1.39
CA ALA A 11 2.26 -13.01 2.40
C ALA A 11 0.87 -12.52 1.96
N LEU A 12 0.71 -12.14 0.69
CA LEU A 12 -0.58 -11.73 0.13
C LEU A 12 -1.58 -12.89 0.10
N GLU A 13 -1.15 -14.08 -0.30
CA GLU A 13 -1.99 -15.29 -0.30
C GLU A 13 -2.48 -15.65 1.10
N GLU A 14 -1.57 -15.72 2.07
CA GLU A 14 -1.90 -16.00 3.49
C GLU A 14 -2.83 -14.93 4.09
N ALA A 15 -2.58 -13.66 3.76
CA ALA A 15 -3.43 -12.55 4.16
C ALA A 15 -4.83 -12.65 3.54
N GLY A 16 -4.91 -13.07 2.28
CA GLY A 16 -6.16 -13.29 1.57
C GLY A 16 -6.99 -14.44 2.15
N LEU A 17 -6.36 -15.46 2.72
CA LEU A 17 -7.07 -16.50 3.48
C LEU A 17 -7.66 -15.96 4.79
N SER A 18 -6.97 -14.99 5.42
CA SER A 18 -7.42 -14.38 6.68
C SER A 18 -8.58 -13.40 6.48
N ASN A 19 -8.56 -12.64 5.38
CA ASN A 19 -9.64 -11.73 5.00
C ASN A 19 -9.86 -11.77 3.47
N PRO A 20 -10.69 -12.70 2.96
CA PRO A 20 -10.96 -12.80 1.54
C PRO A 20 -11.66 -11.55 1.00
N GLY A 21 -11.24 -11.06 -0.17
CA GLY A 21 -11.89 -9.91 -0.78
C GLY A 21 -11.22 -9.40 -2.04
N PRO A 22 -11.82 -8.39 -2.69
CA PRO A 22 -11.33 -7.84 -3.95
C PRO A 22 -9.97 -7.13 -3.82
N TRP A 23 -9.59 -6.73 -2.61
CA TRP A 23 -8.31 -6.07 -2.32
C TRP A 23 -7.09 -6.93 -2.70
N ILE A 24 -7.22 -8.26 -2.71
CA ILE A 24 -6.13 -9.17 -3.13
C ILE A 24 -5.83 -8.99 -4.63
N SER A 25 -6.87 -8.98 -5.46
CA SER A 25 -6.73 -8.76 -6.91
C SER A 25 -6.27 -7.34 -7.20
N HIS A 26 -6.79 -6.37 -6.46
CA HIS A 26 -6.34 -4.98 -6.50
C HIS A 26 -4.82 -4.88 -6.28
N SER A 27 -4.29 -5.42 -5.19
CA SER A 27 -2.85 -5.42 -4.90
C SER A 27 -2.01 -6.03 -6.02
N ARG A 28 -2.48 -7.10 -6.67
CA ARG A 28 -1.79 -7.70 -7.82
C ARG A 28 -1.79 -6.77 -9.04
N TYR A 29 -2.88 -6.06 -9.31
CA TYR A 29 -2.90 -5.06 -10.38
C TYR A 29 -2.03 -3.85 -10.06
N VAL A 30 -2.05 -3.34 -8.82
CA VAL A 30 -1.12 -2.28 -8.37
C VAL A 30 0.33 -2.71 -8.59
N ALA A 31 0.70 -3.92 -8.14
CA ALA A 31 2.04 -4.46 -8.33
C ALA A 31 2.44 -4.57 -9.80
N LEU A 32 1.52 -5.01 -10.66
CA LEU A 32 1.76 -5.11 -12.11
C LEU A 32 1.96 -3.72 -12.73
N ALA A 33 1.18 -2.72 -12.33
CA ALA A 33 1.36 -1.33 -12.77
C ALA A 33 2.73 -0.79 -12.32
N CYS A 34 3.09 -0.97 -11.04
CA CYS A 34 4.38 -0.58 -10.48
C CYS A 34 5.53 -1.18 -11.29
N ARG A 35 5.50 -2.49 -11.52
CA ARG A 35 6.52 -3.21 -12.29
C ARG A 35 6.63 -2.69 -13.72
N ASN A 36 5.51 -2.50 -14.40
CA ASN A 36 5.49 -2.08 -15.81
C ASN A 36 6.05 -0.66 -15.99
N ILE A 37 5.76 0.25 -15.06
CA ILE A 37 6.30 1.61 -15.08
C ILE A 37 7.78 1.60 -14.69
N ALA A 38 8.14 0.94 -13.58
CA ALA A 38 9.53 0.86 -13.11
C ALA A 38 10.47 0.25 -14.15
N ALA A 39 10.03 -0.74 -14.92
CA ALA A 39 10.81 -1.33 -16.02
C ALA A 39 11.18 -0.33 -17.14
N ARG A 40 10.58 0.86 -17.17
CA ARG A 40 10.88 1.96 -18.10
C ARG A 40 11.64 3.11 -17.45
N CYS A 41 11.97 2.99 -16.16
CA CYS A 41 12.65 4.01 -15.37
C CYS A 41 14.04 3.50 -14.97
N PRO A 42 15.15 4.03 -15.53
CA PRO A 42 16.49 3.52 -15.27
C PRO A 42 16.96 3.54 -13.80
N ARG A 43 16.25 4.28 -12.93
CA ARG A 43 16.58 4.42 -11.50
C ARG A 43 15.75 3.52 -10.58
N LEU A 44 14.83 2.73 -11.13
CA LEU A 44 13.96 1.85 -10.36
C LEU A 44 14.20 0.40 -10.73
N ASP A 45 14.12 -0.46 -9.72
CA ASP A 45 14.08 -1.90 -9.91
C ASP A 45 12.62 -2.36 -10.03
N ALA A 46 12.33 -3.09 -11.10
CA ALA A 46 10.97 -3.53 -11.41
C ALA A 46 10.46 -4.63 -10.45
N ASP A 47 11.36 -5.40 -9.85
CA ASP A 47 11.02 -6.44 -8.88
C ASP A 47 10.76 -5.85 -7.50
N GLU A 48 11.56 -4.86 -7.06
CA GLU A 48 11.28 -4.07 -5.85
C GLU A 48 9.94 -3.31 -5.97
N ALA A 49 9.71 -2.62 -7.10
CA ALA A 49 8.46 -1.91 -7.35
C ALA A 49 7.24 -2.86 -7.28
N TYR A 50 7.37 -4.06 -7.83
CA TYR A 50 6.34 -5.10 -7.74
C TYR A 50 6.05 -5.49 -6.29
N ILE A 51 7.09 -5.77 -5.51
CA ILE A 51 6.98 -6.18 -4.10
C ILE A 51 6.24 -5.12 -3.29
N TYR A 52 6.60 -3.84 -3.47
CA TYR A 52 5.95 -2.75 -2.75
C TYR A 52 4.48 -2.58 -3.15
N GLY A 53 4.17 -2.72 -4.44
CA GLY A 53 2.77 -2.73 -4.90
C GLY A 53 1.97 -3.91 -4.34
N ILE A 54 2.55 -5.11 -4.21
CA ILE A 54 1.87 -6.27 -3.62
C ILE A 54 1.49 -6.02 -2.15
N LEU A 55 2.39 -5.37 -1.40
CA LEU A 55 2.26 -5.24 0.04
C LEU A 55 1.56 -3.97 0.52
N HIS A 56 1.30 -2.99 -0.35
CA HIS A 56 0.80 -1.68 0.06
C HIS A 56 -0.48 -1.77 0.94
N ASP A 57 -1.37 -2.69 0.60
CA ASP A 57 -2.67 -2.89 1.25
C ASP A 57 -2.67 -4.09 2.23
N ILE A 58 -1.50 -4.66 2.58
CA ILE A 58 -1.42 -5.95 3.31
C ILE A 58 -2.12 -5.92 4.68
N GLY A 59 -2.29 -4.73 5.28
CA GLY A 59 -3.03 -4.56 6.53
C GLY A 59 -4.51 -4.91 6.45
N ARG A 60 -5.09 -4.96 5.23
CA ARG A 60 -6.44 -5.49 4.97
C ARG A 60 -6.64 -6.90 5.51
N ARG A 61 -5.55 -7.66 5.74
CA ARG A 61 -5.58 -8.96 6.42
C ARG A 61 -6.28 -8.95 7.78
N ALA A 62 -6.32 -7.80 8.47
CA ALA A 62 -6.88 -7.66 9.81
C ALA A 62 -8.43 -7.53 9.82
N GLY A 63 -9.05 -7.51 8.64
CA GLY A 63 -10.50 -7.38 8.46
C GLY A 63 -10.89 -6.13 7.68
N VAL A 64 -12.20 -5.89 7.58
CA VAL A 64 -12.74 -4.71 6.90
C VAL A 64 -12.60 -3.49 7.81
N THR A 65 -11.68 -2.60 7.46
CA THR A 65 -11.33 -1.37 8.19
C THR A 65 -11.16 -0.22 7.22
N SER A 66 -11.28 1.01 7.72
CA SER A 66 -10.93 2.23 6.99
C SER A 66 -9.45 2.50 7.20
N GLU A 67 -9.01 3.63 7.74
CA GLU A 67 -7.58 3.99 7.81
C GLU A 67 -6.73 3.05 8.69
N ARG A 68 -7.34 2.23 9.55
CA ARG A 68 -6.59 1.28 10.39
C ARG A 68 -5.75 0.28 9.58
N HIS A 69 -6.18 -0.10 8.38
CA HIS A 69 -5.41 -1.02 7.53
C HIS A 69 -4.00 -0.50 7.23
N LEU A 70 -3.80 0.82 7.15
CA LEU A 70 -2.49 1.42 6.90
C LEU A 70 -1.51 1.08 8.05
N LEU A 71 -1.96 1.26 9.29
CA LEU A 71 -1.17 1.00 10.48
C LEU A 71 -1.00 -0.51 10.73
N ASP A 72 -2.03 -1.31 10.46
CA ASP A 72 -1.95 -2.77 10.55
C ASP A 72 -0.92 -3.33 9.54
N GLY A 73 -0.87 -2.77 8.32
CA GLY A 73 0.11 -3.10 7.29
C GLY A 73 1.53 -2.69 7.70
N TYR A 74 1.70 -1.46 8.20
CA TYR A 74 2.95 -0.98 8.76
C TYR A 74 3.50 -1.93 9.84
N ARG A 75 2.68 -2.26 10.84
CA ARG A 75 3.05 -3.16 11.95
C ARG A 75 3.42 -4.56 11.43
N TYR A 76 2.64 -5.09 10.49
CA TYR A 76 2.89 -6.40 9.88
C TYR A 76 4.27 -6.47 9.19
N CYS A 77 4.61 -5.45 8.41
CA CYS A 77 5.89 -5.34 7.70
C CYS A 77 7.06 -5.06 8.66
N MET A 78 6.88 -4.17 9.64
CA MET A 78 7.92 -3.88 10.64
C MET A 78 8.31 -5.11 11.45
N ALA A 79 7.34 -5.93 11.88
CA ALA A 79 7.59 -7.17 12.61
C ALA A 79 8.44 -8.18 11.80
N ARG A 80 8.55 -8.00 10.49
CA ARG A 80 9.33 -8.85 9.57
C ARG A 80 10.64 -8.19 9.10
N GLY A 81 10.91 -6.97 9.54
CA GLY A 81 12.06 -6.17 9.09
C GLY A 81 11.90 -5.61 7.67
N TRP A 82 10.67 -5.53 7.15
CA TRP A 82 10.36 -5.04 5.80
C TRP A 82 10.13 -3.53 5.80
N THR A 83 11.11 -2.76 6.29
CA THR A 83 10.95 -1.34 6.65
C THR A 83 10.40 -0.48 5.52
N LYS A 84 10.90 -0.65 4.29
CA LYS A 84 10.42 0.13 3.14
C LYS A 84 8.96 -0.18 2.78
N ALA A 85 8.59 -1.46 2.79
CA ALA A 85 7.20 -1.87 2.58
C ALA A 85 6.29 -1.36 3.71
N ALA A 86 6.78 -1.34 4.96
CA ALA A 86 6.04 -0.78 6.08
C ALA A 86 5.73 0.69 5.89
N GLN A 87 6.71 1.50 5.47
CA GLN A 87 6.47 2.90 5.12
C GLN A 87 5.41 3.04 4.04
N ILE A 88 5.51 2.24 2.96
CA ILE A 88 4.55 2.28 1.84
C ILE A 88 3.13 1.92 2.26
N CYS A 89 2.96 1.04 3.26
CA CYS A 89 1.63 0.75 3.82
C CYS A 89 0.92 2.00 4.37
N ILE A 90 1.66 3.02 4.81
CA ILE A 90 1.08 4.30 5.23
C ILE A 90 1.14 5.31 4.08
N SER A 91 2.31 5.51 3.47
CA SER A 91 2.53 6.60 2.53
C SER A 91 1.69 6.53 1.26
N HIS A 92 1.22 5.35 0.84
CA HIS A 92 0.42 5.23 -0.39
C HIS A 92 -0.91 6.00 -0.32
N ALA A 93 -1.48 6.18 0.88
CA ALA A 93 -2.73 6.91 1.08
C ALA A 93 -2.53 8.43 1.27
N PHE A 94 -1.30 8.91 1.44
CA PHE A 94 -0.99 10.29 1.82
C PHE A 94 -0.07 10.97 0.80
N MET A 95 -0.58 11.22 -0.42
CA MET A 95 0.11 12.05 -1.43
C MET A 95 0.41 13.45 -0.90
N VAL A 96 -0.53 14.03 -0.14
CA VAL A 96 -0.30 15.23 0.66
C VAL A 96 0.18 14.77 2.04
N LYS A 97 1.34 15.25 2.48
CA LYS A 97 1.98 14.84 3.73
C LYS A 97 1.36 15.52 4.95
N THR A 98 0.11 15.18 5.22
CA THR A 98 -0.59 15.57 6.44
C THR A 98 -1.69 14.56 6.71
N ILE A 99 -1.92 14.21 7.97
CA ILE A 99 -2.99 13.30 8.35
C ILE A 99 -4.38 13.84 7.97
N ASP A 100 -4.51 15.17 7.86
CA ASP A 100 -5.77 15.85 7.53
C ASP A 100 -6.16 15.70 6.05
N SER A 101 -5.30 15.13 5.19
CA SER A 101 -5.65 14.87 3.79
C SER A 101 -6.42 13.56 3.60
N SER A 102 -6.54 12.73 4.64
CA SER A 102 -7.36 11.53 4.57
C SER A 102 -8.84 11.92 4.47
N ILE A 103 -9.55 11.28 3.55
CA ILE A 103 -11.01 11.35 3.41
C ILE A 103 -11.73 10.19 4.12
N GLY A 104 -10.96 9.25 4.68
CA GLY A 104 -11.46 8.07 5.38
C GLY A 104 -11.73 8.32 6.86
N VAL A 105 -12.14 7.26 7.55
CA VAL A 105 -12.37 7.28 9.00
C VAL A 105 -11.15 6.68 9.69
N PHE A 106 -10.61 7.41 10.68
CA PHE A 106 -9.59 6.86 11.58
C PHE A 106 -10.24 5.91 12.59
N ASP A 107 -10.52 4.69 12.16
CA ASP A 107 -11.16 3.60 12.94
C ASP A 107 -10.17 2.89 13.88
N MET A 108 -9.44 3.69 14.65
CA MET A 108 -8.36 3.28 15.55
C MET A 108 -8.32 4.15 16.82
N PRO A 109 -7.61 3.72 17.88
CA PRO A 109 -7.42 4.54 19.07
C PRO A 109 -6.70 5.88 18.79
N PRO A 110 -6.91 6.93 19.62
CA PRO A 110 -6.27 8.23 19.44
C PRO A 110 -4.73 8.18 19.36
N GLU A 111 -4.10 7.32 20.15
CA GLU A 111 -2.65 7.12 20.18
C GLU A 111 -2.10 6.59 18.84
N ASP A 112 -2.88 5.73 18.17
CA ASP A 112 -2.53 5.17 16.87
C ASP A 112 -2.66 6.25 15.77
N LYS A 113 -3.68 7.10 15.88
CA LYS A 113 -3.85 8.26 15.01
C LYS A 113 -2.71 9.27 15.18
N GLU A 114 -2.32 9.59 16.42
CA GLU A 114 -1.21 10.49 16.72
C GLU A 114 0.12 9.97 16.18
N PHE A 115 0.35 8.66 16.33
CA PHE A 115 1.50 7.99 15.73
C PHE A 115 1.51 8.15 14.21
N MET A 116 0.40 7.87 13.53
CA MET A 116 0.29 8.03 12.08
C MET A 116 0.58 9.47 11.65
N GLY A 117 0.03 10.46 12.34
CA GLY A 117 0.26 11.87 12.02
C GLY A 117 1.73 12.24 12.12
N SER A 118 2.36 11.87 13.24
CA SER A 118 3.79 12.09 13.45
C SER A 118 4.67 11.36 12.43
N PHE A 119 4.26 10.18 11.97
CA PHE A 119 4.95 9.41 10.95
C PHE A 119 4.86 10.09 9.58
N ILE A 120 3.66 10.47 9.16
CA ILE A 120 3.39 11.11 7.86
C ILE A 120 4.16 12.43 7.73
N ASP A 121 4.13 13.27 8.77
CA ASP A 121 4.81 14.58 8.77
C ASP A 121 6.33 14.45 8.59
N ARG A 122 6.92 13.35 9.06
CA ARG A 122 8.38 13.10 9.03
C ARG A 122 8.82 12.24 7.85
N ALA A 123 7.90 11.57 7.17
CA ALA A 123 8.22 10.62 6.13
C ALA A 123 8.89 11.32 4.93
N VAL A 124 10.01 10.79 4.48
CA VAL A 124 10.65 11.18 3.22
C VAL A 124 10.23 10.16 2.17
N TYR A 125 9.60 10.67 1.11
CA TYR A 125 9.10 9.83 0.02
C TYR A 125 10.17 9.76 -1.06
N ASP A 126 10.41 8.56 -1.57
CA ASP A 126 11.23 8.34 -2.76
C ASP A 126 10.36 7.96 -3.97
N ASP A 127 11.03 7.68 -5.09
CA ASP A 127 10.38 7.32 -6.34
C ASP A 127 9.49 6.05 -6.20
N TYR A 128 9.70 5.17 -5.21
CA TYR A 128 8.84 4.02 -4.95
C TYR A 128 7.55 4.39 -4.19
N ASP A 129 7.61 5.30 -3.20
CA ASP A 129 6.38 5.79 -2.54
C ASP A 129 5.47 6.46 -3.58
N LEU A 130 6.04 7.36 -4.38
CA LEU A 130 5.31 8.09 -5.41
C LEU A 130 4.75 7.17 -6.50
N LEU A 131 5.52 6.13 -6.87
CA LEU A 131 5.05 5.14 -7.84
C LEU A 131 3.86 4.34 -7.30
N VAL A 132 3.91 3.89 -6.05
CA VAL A 132 2.80 3.11 -5.47
C VAL A 132 1.55 3.99 -5.31
N GLN A 133 1.68 5.25 -4.89
CA GLN A 133 0.57 6.21 -4.85
C GLN A 133 -0.13 6.34 -6.21
N LEU A 134 0.66 6.49 -7.29
CA LEU A 134 0.12 6.56 -8.65
C LEU A 134 -0.54 5.24 -9.07
N CYS A 135 0.13 4.10 -8.82
CA CYS A 135 -0.34 2.80 -9.28
C CYS A 135 -1.59 2.30 -8.53
N ASP A 136 -1.72 2.65 -7.25
CA ASP A 136 -2.96 2.42 -6.49
C ASP A 136 -4.15 3.15 -7.12
N ALA A 137 -3.92 4.37 -7.61
CA ALA A 137 -4.92 5.14 -8.33
C ALA A 137 -5.24 4.62 -9.75
N LEU A 138 -4.42 3.73 -10.30
CA LEU A 138 -4.56 3.17 -11.66
C LEU A 138 -5.14 1.76 -11.68
N ALA A 139 -5.40 1.15 -10.51
CA ALA A 139 -5.84 -0.23 -10.41
C ALA A 139 -7.22 -0.34 -9.74
N LEU A 140 -8.04 -1.21 -10.33
CA LEU A 140 -9.25 -1.77 -9.75
C LEU A 140 -9.01 -3.27 -9.49
N PRO A 141 -9.85 -3.92 -8.67
CA PRO A 141 -9.83 -5.37 -8.51
C PRO A 141 -10.00 -6.16 -9.82
N SER A 142 -10.55 -5.54 -10.87
CA SER A 142 -10.83 -6.14 -12.17
C SER A 142 -9.83 -5.77 -13.27
N GLY A 143 -8.86 -4.90 -12.98
CA GLY A 143 -7.83 -4.48 -13.95
C GLY A 143 -7.44 -3.01 -13.82
N PHE A 144 -6.72 -2.52 -14.84
CA PHE A 144 -6.32 -1.11 -14.88
C PHE A 144 -7.49 -0.19 -15.21
N CYS A 145 -7.44 1.02 -14.68
CA CYS A 145 -8.41 2.07 -14.92
C CYS A 145 -7.73 3.40 -15.24
N LEU A 146 -8.55 4.36 -15.69
CA LEU A 146 -8.13 5.75 -15.79
C LEU A 146 -8.28 6.40 -14.40
N LEU A 147 -7.43 7.38 -14.08
CA LEU A 147 -7.45 8.06 -12.78
C LEU A 147 -8.85 8.63 -12.45
N GLU A 148 -9.54 9.18 -13.46
CA GLU A 148 -10.88 9.75 -13.31
C GLU A 148 -11.93 8.69 -12.93
N LYS A 149 -11.74 7.43 -13.35
CA LYS A 149 -12.63 6.33 -12.95
C LYS A 149 -12.36 5.92 -11.50
N ARG A 150 -11.10 5.95 -11.05
CA ARG A 150 -10.76 5.56 -9.68
C ARG A 150 -11.30 6.53 -8.64
N PHE A 151 -11.29 7.84 -8.91
CA PHE A 151 -11.85 8.83 -7.98
C PHE A 151 -13.35 8.67 -7.71
N VAL A 152 -14.09 7.95 -8.56
CA VAL A 152 -15.51 7.62 -8.34
C VAL A 152 -15.68 6.30 -7.57
N ASP A 153 -14.71 5.37 -7.65
CA ASP A 153 -14.77 4.05 -7.03
C ASP A 153 -14.32 4.04 -5.55
N VAL A 154 -13.52 5.02 -5.14
CA VAL A 154 -13.07 5.22 -3.74
C VAL A 154 -14.11 5.97 -2.88
N ALA A 155 -15.16 6.52 -3.51
CA ALA A 155 -16.21 7.30 -2.86
C ALA A 155 -17.31 6.44 -2.19
#